data_AF-A0A956VUQ3-F1
#
_entry.id   AF-A0A956VUQ3-F1
#
_cell.length_a   1.000
_cell.length_b   1.000
_cell.length_c   1.000
_cell.angle_alpha   90.00
_cell.angle_beta   90.00
_cell.angle_gamma   90.00
#
_symmetry.space_group_name_H-M   'P 1'
#
loop_
_entity.id
_entity.type
_entity.pdbx_description
1 polymer ?
#
loop_
_entity_poly.entity_id
_entity_poly.type
_entity_poly.pdbx_seq_one_letter_code
_entity_poly.pdbx_strand_id
1 'polypeptide(L)'
;MPSERELFDQRLSKRAQLLESSDPYPARVERTHTAAEAVQAFLDAGEVDEQVAVTVVGRVTAQRVMGKAAFLDLRDQSGRIQLHFRRDRLEDFDRIDLVDLGDFLEVSGTLFRTRTGEVTVAVAKWRIVTKALRPLPDKFHGLTDTEARYRQRYLDLIANERSREVAFTRSRVVSAIRRFFLDRGFLEVETPVLQDNAGGAAARPFLTHHNALDRDLAMRISLELHLKRLLVGGFEKVFEIGRVFRNEGISYRHNPEFTLLESYEAYADYEDVARMVEDLLGAVALEVLGGTDLTHGEHTVSLQAPFARTTYHRALLDHTGIDFYQYRSVDALSEVARERGVRTEAGASWGTVLDALMSEFVEPKLIQPTFIFDYPTEISPLAKRKVDDPSVVERFELFALGYEIANAYSELN
;
A
#
# COMPACT_ATOMS: atom_id res chain seq x y z
N MET A 1 4.06 7.48 -36.49
CA MET A 1 4.55 7.85 -35.14
C MET A 1 6.00 7.40 -35.07
N PRO A 2 6.94 8.26 -34.63
CA PRO A 2 8.31 7.85 -34.41
C PRO A 2 8.36 6.71 -33.38
N SER A 3 9.28 5.78 -33.57
CA SER A 3 9.57 4.69 -32.63
C SER A 3 10.15 5.22 -31.31
N GLU A 4 10.09 4.43 -30.24
CA GLU A 4 10.71 4.79 -28.95
C GLU A 4 12.21 5.08 -29.12
N ARG A 5 12.88 4.33 -30.01
CA ARG A 5 14.30 4.50 -30.29
C ARG A 5 14.59 5.84 -30.96
N GLU A 6 13.82 6.20 -31.99
CA GLU A 6 13.95 7.50 -32.66
C GLU A 6 13.70 8.66 -31.70
N LEU A 7 12.69 8.55 -30.83
CA LEU A 7 12.42 9.55 -29.79
C LEU A 7 13.57 9.66 -28.77
N PHE A 8 14.17 8.54 -28.39
CA PHE A 8 15.32 8.52 -27.50
C PHE A 8 16.53 9.21 -28.14
N ASP A 9 16.86 8.87 -29.39
CA ASP A 9 18.00 9.45 -30.10
C ASP A 9 17.78 10.96 -30.36
N GLN A 10 16.54 11.40 -30.64
CA GLN A 10 16.18 12.82 -30.73
C GLN A 10 16.42 13.55 -29.40
N ARG A 11 15.94 12.98 -28.28
CA ARG A 11 16.13 13.55 -26.93
C ARG A 11 17.61 13.59 -26.52
N LEU A 12 18.40 12.62 -26.99
CA LEU A 12 19.85 12.57 -26.80
C LEU A 12 20.55 13.75 -27.51
N SER A 13 20.15 14.03 -28.75
CA SER A 13 20.64 15.19 -29.51
C SER A 13 20.27 16.52 -28.83
N LYS A 14 19.02 16.68 -28.38
CA LYS A 14 18.59 17.86 -27.61
C LYS A 14 19.39 18.03 -26.31
N ARG A 15 19.69 16.92 -25.60
CA ARG A 15 20.55 16.96 -24.40
C ARG A 15 21.95 17.48 -24.72
N ALA A 16 22.54 17.05 -25.84
CA ALA A 16 23.87 17.52 -26.25
C ALA A 16 23.86 19.05 -26.50
N GLN A 17 22.84 19.56 -27.21
CA GLN A 17 22.66 21.01 -27.41
C GLN A 17 22.45 21.77 -26.10
N LEU A 18 21.75 21.18 -25.13
CA LEU A 18 21.57 21.80 -23.82
C LEU A 18 22.88 21.89 -23.05
N LEU A 19 23.71 20.85 -23.08
CA LEU A 19 25.02 20.80 -22.39
C LEU A 19 26.01 21.85 -22.93
N GLU A 20 25.85 22.30 -24.17
CA GLU A 20 26.68 23.37 -24.75
C GLU A 20 26.31 24.76 -24.21
N SER A 21 25.07 24.95 -23.73
CA SER A 21 24.52 26.26 -23.38
C SER A 21 24.08 26.39 -21.91
N SER A 22 23.93 25.29 -21.18
CA SER A 22 23.45 25.24 -19.81
C SER A 22 23.69 23.88 -19.16
N ASP A 23 23.50 23.77 -17.86
CA ASP A 23 23.42 22.49 -17.18
C ASP A 23 21.96 22.00 -17.14
N PRO A 24 21.58 20.93 -17.88
CA PRO A 24 20.23 20.36 -17.82
C PRO A 24 20.00 19.43 -16.63
N TYR A 25 20.98 19.31 -15.72
CA TYR A 25 20.92 18.51 -14.48
C TYR A 25 21.53 19.26 -13.27
N PRO A 26 21.10 20.51 -12.98
CA PRO A 26 21.69 21.29 -11.90
C PRO A 26 21.47 20.62 -10.55
N ALA A 27 22.48 20.69 -9.68
CA ALA A 27 22.41 20.13 -8.33
C ALA A 27 21.39 20.85 -7.40
N ARG A 28 20.98 22.07 -7.75
CA ARG A 28 20.08 22.90 -6.94
C ARG A 28 19.01 23.56 -7.79
N VAL A 29 17.79 23.55 -7.26
CA VAL A 29 16.64 24.26 -7.79
C VAL A 29 16.06 25.19 -6.73
N GLU A 30 15.45 26.27 -7.17
CA GLU A 30 14.69 27.17 -6.31
C GLU A 30 13.20 26.83 -6.44
N ARG A 31 12.51 26.68 -5.31
CA ARG A 31 11.06 26.45 -5.27
C ARG A 31 10.48 27.20 -4.09
N THR A 32 9.52 28.06 -4.37
CA THR A 32 8.79 28.81 -3.34
C THR A 32 7.44 28.16 -3.02
N HIS A 33 6.84 27.51 -4.01
CA HIS A 33 5.48 26.97 -3.90
C HIS A 33 5.39 25.60 -4.59
N THR A 34 4.57 24.72 -4.05
CA THR A 34 3.99 23.59 -4.78
C THR A 34 2.95 24.10 -5.80
N ALA A 35 2.56 23.26 -6.76
CA ALA A 35 1.49 23.60 -7.70
C ALA A 35 0.17 23.94 -6.97
N ALA A 36 -0.20 23.15 -5.97
CA ALA A 36 -1.41 23.38 -5.18
C ALA A 36 -1.30 24.65 -4.31
N GLU A 37 -0.15 24.87 -3.66
CA GLU A 37 0.09 26.09 -2.87
C GLU A 37 0.06 27.35 -3.74
N ALA A 38 0.62 27.31 -4.95
CA ALA A 38 0.56 28.43 -5.87
C ALA A 38 -0.89 28.73 -6.28
N VAL A 39 -1.69 27.72 -6.61
CA VAL A 39 -3.12 27.89 -6.91
C VAL A 39 -3.85 28.49 -5.70
N GLN A 40 -3.62 27.96 -4.50
CA GLN A 40 -4.27 28.45 -3.29
C GLN A 40 -3.88 29.90 -2.97
N ALA A 41 -2.60 30.25 -3.07
CA ALA A 41 -2.11 31.60 -2.84
C ALA A 41 -2.75 32.63 -3.78
N PHE A 42 -3.02 32.26 -5.04
CA PHE A 42 -3.76 33.10 -5.97
C PHE A 42 -5.23 33.29 -5.59
N LEU A 43 -5.88 32.23 -5.09
CA LEU A 43 -7.28 32.31 -4.63
C LEU A 43 -7.41 33.18 -3.37
N ASP A 44 -6.45 33.07 -2.46
CA ASP A 44 -6.44 33.81 -1.19
C ASP A 44 -6.17 35.31 -1.38
N ALA A 45 -5.33 35.68 -2.36
CA ALA A 45 -5.00 37.07 -2.64
C ALA A 45 -6.20 37.91 -3.16
N GLY A 46 -7.28 37.26 -3.61
CA GLY A 46 -8.33 37.91 -4.40
C GLY A 46 -7.79 38.37 -5.75
N GLU A 47 -8.64 38.51 -6.77
CA GLU A 47 -8.20 38.83 -8.16
C GLU A 47 -7.67 40.27 -8.34
N VAL A 48 -7.10 40.87 -7.30
CA VAL A 48 -6.51 42.20 -7.28
C VAL A 48 -5.08 42.12 -7.85
N ASP A 49 -4.66 43.17 -8.55
CA ASP A 49 -3.44 43.33 -9.38
C ASP A 49 -2.08 43.03 -8.68
N GLU A 50 -2.08 42.52 -7.44
CA GLU A 50 -0.90 41.96 -6.79
C GLU A 50 -0.59 40.59 -7.38
N GLN A 51 0.16 40.64 -8.48
CA GLN A 51 0.72 39.51 -9.19
C GLN A 51 1.59 38.63 -8.28
N VAL A 52 0.96 37.65 -7.60
CA VAL A 52 1.63 36.70 -6.69
C VAL A 52 2.82 36.05 -7.41
N ALA A 53 4.03 36.37 -6.95
CA ALA A 53 5.26 35.85 -7.53
C ALA A 53 5.55 34.45 -7.00
N VAL A 54 5.81 33.51 -7.91
CA VAL A 54 6.07 32.11 -7.58
C VAL A 54 7.23 31.55 -8.39
N THR A 55 7.97 30.64 -7.78
CA THR A 55 8.84 29.69 -8.46
C THR A 55 8.33 28.28 -8.22
N VAL A 56 7.92 27.60 -9.30
CA VAL A 56 7.41 26.24 -9.31
C VAL A 56 8.36 25.31 -10.04
N VAL A 57 8.43 24.05 -9.58
CA VAL A 57 9.29 23.01 -10.14
C VAL A 57 8.48 21.74 -10.33
N GLY A 58 8.59 21.10 -11.48
CA GLY A 58 7.84 19.87 -11.75
C GLY A 58 8.09 19.31 -13.14
N ARG A 59 7.35 18.25 -13.46
CA ARG A 59 7.43 17.52 -14.73
C ARG A 59 6.51 18.14 -15.78
N VAL A 60 6.98 18.33 -16.99
CA VAL A 60 6.16 18.74 -18.13
C VAL A 60 5.23 17.60 -18.52
N THR A 61 3.93 17.78 -18.28
CA THR A 61 2.90 16.80 -18.61
C THR A 61 2.06 17.20 -19.81
N ALA A 62 2.09 18.45 -20.26
CA ALA A 62 1.48 18.87 -21.52
C ALA A 62 2.25 20.05 -22.13
N GLN A 63 2.16 20.20 -23.45
CA GLN A 63 2.86 21.26 -24.20
C GLN A 63 2.08 21.61 -25.46
N ARG A 64 1.82 22.90 -25.66
CA ARG A 64 1.15 23.47 -26.83
C ARG A 64 1.91 24.71 -27.27
N VAL A 65 2.59 24.66 -28.41
CA VAL A 65 3.35 25.79 -28.97
C VAL A 65 2.51 26.45 -30.08
N MET A 66 2.32 27.76 -29.99
CA MET A 66 1.42 28.55 -30.85
C MET A 66 2.15 29.79 -31.40
N GLY A 67 3.21 29.56 -32.17
CA GLY A 67 4.00 30.64 -32.78
C GLY A 67 4.75 31.48 -31.75
N LYS A 68 4.18 32.60 -31.32
CA LYS A 68 4.80 33.55 -30.36
C LYS A 68 4.45 33.28 -28.89
N ALA A 69 3.63 32.28 -28.61
CA ALA A 69 3.24 31.89 -27.27
C ALA A 69 3.29 30.36 -27.13
N ALA A 70 3.45 29.87 -25.91
CA ALA A 70 3.32 28.46 -25.61
C ALA A 70 2.68 28.24 -24.22
N PHE A 71 1.91 27.17 -24.13
CA PHE A 71 1.28 26.72 -22.89
C PHE A 71 1.80 25.35 -22.53
N LEU A 72 2.38 25.21 -21.34
CA LEU A 72 2.82 23.94 -20.79
C LEU A 72 2.07 23.65 -19.49
N ASP A 73 1.85 22.38 -19.20
CA ASP A 73 1.39 21.97 -17.87
C ASP A 73 2.55 21.36 -17.11
N LEU A 74 2.79 21.87 -15.91
CA LEU A 74 3.79 21.38 -14.97
C LEU A 74 3.10 20.59 -13.86
N ARG A 75 3.58 19.39 -13.55
CA ARG A 75 3.03 18.55 -12.49
C ARG A 75 4.09 18.26 -11.43
N ASP A 76 3.75 18.49 -10.17
CA ASP A 76 4.58 18.17 -9.01
C ASP A 76 3.86 17.18 -8.06
N GLN A 77 4.37 17.03 -6.83
CA GLN A 77 3.75 16.14 -5.84
C GLN A 77 2.32 16.56 -5.44
N SER A 78 2.00 17.85 -5.50
CA SER A 78 0.74 18.39 -5.02
C SER A 78 -0.35 18.44 -6.10
N GLY A 79 0.03 18.57 -7.37
CA GLY A 79 -0.94 18.77 -8.43
C GLY A 79 -0.34 19.24 -9.73
N ARG A 80 -1.15 19.93 -10.53
CA ARG A 80 -0.81 20.51 -11.83
C ARG A 80 -0.95 22.03 -11.78
N ILE A 81 -0.04 22.74 -12.43
CA ILE A 81 -0.16 24.17 -12.69
C ILE A 81 0.19 24.47 -14.15
N GLN A 82 -0.55 25.38 -14.77
CA GLN A 82 -0.29 25.79 -16.14
C GLN A 82 0.79 26.88 -16.19
N LEU A 83 1.57 26.88 -17.26
CA LEU A 83 2.62 27.84 -17.56
C LEU A 83 2.29 28.53 -18.89
N HIS A 84 2.50 29.84 -18.96
CA HIS A 84 2.32 30.63 -20.18
C HIS A 84 3.62 31.35 -20.54
N PHE A 85 4.25 30.88 -21.63
CA PHE A 85 5.46 31.43 -22.21
C PHE A 85 5.10 32.40 -23.33
N ARG A 86 5.77 33.55 -23.37
CA ARG A 86 5.57 34.56 -24.41
C ARG A 86 6.90 35.05 -24.97
N ARG A 87 7.02 35.06 -26.30
CA ARG A 87 8.26 35.45 -27.00
C ARG A 87 8.64 36.92 -26.79
N ASP A 88 7.66 37.80 -26.57
CA ASP A 88 7.91 39.22 -26.28
C ASP A 88 8.37 39.49 -24.84
N ARG A 89 8.40 38.45 -23.98
CA ARG A 89 8.79 38.57 -22.56
C ARG A 89 9.99 37.70 -22.18
N LEU A 90 10.39 36.75 -23.03
CA LEU A 90 11.45 35.80 -22.76
C LEU A 90 12.50 35.84 -23.88
N GLU A 91 13.72 36.23 -23.55
CA GLU A 91 14.85 36.23 -24.49
C GLU A 91 15.20 34.81 -24.96
N ASP A 92 14.95 33.82 -24.10
CA ASP A 92 15.27 32.41 -24.33
C ASP A 92 14.04 31.59 -24.76
N PHE A 93 12.98 32.25 -25.25
CA PHE A 93 11.74 31.60 -25.68
C PHE A 93 11.97 30.45 -26.67
N ASP A 94 12.87 30.64 -27.64
CA ASP A 94 13.13 29.66 -28.70
C ASP A 94 13.75 28.34 -28.14
N ARG A 95 14.30 28.35 -26.91
CA ARG A 95 14.78 27.13 -26.23
C ARG A 95 13.64 26.19 -25.84
N ILE A 96 12.38 26.62 -25.93
CA ILE A 96 11.23 25.77 -25.68
C ILE A 96 11.15 24.56 -26.63
N ASP A 97 11.78 24.65 -27.80
CA ASP A 97 11.90 23.54 -28.76
C ASP A 97 12.78 22.39 -28.22
N LEU A 98 13.62 22.67 -27.22
CA LEU A 98 14.44 21.67 -26.52
C LEU A 98 13.68 20.97 -25.39
N VAL A 99 12.53 21.51 -24.99
CA VAL A 99 11.65 20.91 -23.98
C VAL A 99 10.83 19.79 -24.62
N ASP A 100 10.78 18.65 -23.96
CA ASP A 100 9.91 17.53 -24.31
C ASP A 100 9.02 17.15 -23.12
N LEU A 101 7.90 16.48 -23.42
CA LEU A 101 7.08 15.83 -22.40
C LEU A 101 7.93 14.88 -21.54
N GLY A 102 7.81 15.00 -20.22
CA GLY A 102 8.56 14.23 -19.24
C GLY A 102 9.78 14.95 -18.68
N ASP A 103 10.28 16.01 -19.32
CA ASP A 103 11.33 16.87 -18.75
C ASP A 103 10.87 17.53 -17.45
N PHE A 104 11.81 17.97 -16.63
CA PHE A 104 11.52 18.82 -15.48
C PHE A 104 11.98 20.25 -15.73
N LEU A 105 11.14 21.20 -15.33
CA LEU A 105 11.43 22.63 -15.41
C LEU A 105 11.38 23.25 -14.01
N GLU A 106 12.23 24.26 -13.82
CA GLU A 106 12.08 25.29 -12.80
C GLU A 106 11.59 26.56 -13.51
N VAL A 107 10.53 27.17 -12.98
CA VAL A 107 9.84 28.28 -13.63
C VAL A 107 9.45 29.32 -12.59
N SER A 108 9.94 30.54 -12.77
CA SER A 108 9.59 31.72 -11.98
C SER A 108 8.73 32.67 -12.80
N GLY A 109 7.74 33.26 -12.15
CA GLY A 109 6.82 34.18 -12.79
C GLY A 109 5.75 34.69 -11.83
N THR A 110 4.71 35.27 -12.40
CA THR A 110 3.57 35.78 -11.64
C THR A 110 2.29 35.04 -11.98
N LEU A 111 1.42 34.84 -11.00
CA LEU A 111 0.16 34.15 -11.21
C LEU A 111 -0.89 35.07 -11.84
N PHE A 112 -1.66 34.51 -12.77
CA PHE A 112 -2.83 35.16 -13.37
C PHE A 112 -3.88 34.12 -13.74
N ARG A 113 -5.11 34.57 -14.02
CA ARG A 113 -6.18 33.71 -14.53
C ARG A 113 -6.31 33.86 -16.05
N THR A 114 -6.32 32.74 -16.76
CA THR A 114 -6.58 32.71 -18.21
C THR A 114 -8.06 32.93 -18.52
N ARG A 115 -8.39 33.16 -19.80
CA ARG A 115 -9.79 33.30 -20.25
C ARG A 115 -10.65 32.06 -19.99
N THR A 116 -10.03 30.89 -19.91
CA THR A 116 -10.69 29.61 -19.58
C THR A 116 -10.83 29.39 -18.06
N GLY A 117 -10.41 30.36 -17.24
CA GLY A 117 -10.54 30.31 -15.79
C GLY A 117 -9.42 29.59 -15.06
N GLU A 118 -8.44 29.02 -15.78
CA GLU A 118 -7.31 28.28 -15.20
C GLU A 118 -6.26 29.24 -14.63
N VAL A 119 -5.77 28.94 -13.42
CA VAL A 119 -4.67 29.67 -12.77
C VAL A 119 -3.35 29.27 -13.43
N THR A 120 -2.59 30.26 -13.86
CA THR A 120 -1.44 30.07 -14.75
C THR A 120 -0.27 30.96 -14.32
N VAL A 121 0.96 30.44 -14.42
CA VAL A 121 2.18 31.22 -14.22
C VAL A 121 2.53 31.94 -15.53
N ALA A 122 2.51 33.27 -15.53
CA ALA A 122 3.11 34.09 -16.57
C ALA A 122 4.63 34.02 -16.42
N VAL A 123 5.28 33.27 -17.31
CA VAL A 123 6.70 32.92 -17.14
C VAL A 123 7.59 34.14 -17.37
N ALA A 124 8.44 34.43 -16.38
CA ALA A 124 9.45 35.48 -16.44
C ALA A 124 10.87 34.92 -16.54
N LYS A 125 11.12 33.77 -15.92
CA LYS A 125 12.39 33.04 -15.97
C LYS A 125 12.13 31.56 -15.91
N TRP A 126 12.89 30.76 -16.64
CA TRP A 126 12.76 29.31 -16.58
C TRP A 126 14.08 28.63 -16.93
N ARG A 127 14.18 27.34 -16.59
CA ARG A 127 15.26 26.46 -17.06
C ARG A 127 14.83 25.00 -17.01
N ILE A 128 15.43 24.18 -17.87
CA ILE A 128 15.35 22.73 -17.76
C ILE A 128 16.23 22.28 -16.61
N VAL A 129 15.67 21.51 -15.67
CA VAL A 129 16.41 20.98 -14.50
C VAL A 129 16.60 19.47 -14.55
N THR A 130 15.89 18.77 -15.45
CA THR A 130 16.19 17.38 -15.80
C THR A 130 15.68 17.10 -17.20
N LYS A 131 16.58 16.71 -18.11
CA LYS A 131 16.20 16.22 -19.44
C LYS A 131 15.78 14.74 -19.37
N ALA A 132 14.55 14.44 -19.76
CA ALA A 132 14.05 13.07 -19.84
C ALA A 132 14.44 12.45 -21.19
N LEU A 133 15.32 11.45 -21.17
CA LEU A 133 15.77 10.75 -22.38
C LEU A 133 14.74 9.77 -22.94
N ARG A 134 13.91 9.20 -22.08
CA ARG A 134 12.82 8.30 -22.50
C ARG A 134 11.50 9.06 -22.52
N PRO A 135 10.64 8.82 -23.52
CA PRO A 135 9.29 9.37 -23.55
C PRO A 135 8.44 8.82 -22.40
N LEU A 136 7.42 9.58 -22.02
CA LEU A 136 6.38 9.07 -21.12
C LEU A 136 5.52 8.02 -21.86
N PRO A 137 4.87 7.08 -21.13
CA PRO A 137 3.84 6.21 -21.70
C PRO A 137 2.74 7.03 -22.37
N ASP A 138 2.04 6.43 -23.34
CA ASP A 138 0.96 7.10 -24.05
C ASP A 138 -0.11 7.63 -23.08
N LYS A 139 -0.43 8.92 -23.23
CA LYS A 139 -1.38 9.65 -22.37
C LYS A 139 -2.82 9.18 -22.54
N PHE A 140 -3.18 8.66 -23.72
CA PHE A 140 -4.58 8.37 -24.04
C PHE A 140 -5.06 7.05 -23.44
N HIS A 141 -4.15 6.11 -23.23
CA HIS A 141 -4.49 4.80 -22.65
C HIS A 141 -3.96 4.66 -21.23
N GLY A 142 -2.98 5.47 -20.82
CA GLY A 142 -2.21 5.20 -19.60
C GLY A 142 -1.39 3.90 -19.77
N LEU A 143 -0.66 3.52 -18.73
CA LEU A 143 -0.07 2.18 -18.70
C LEU A 143 -1.18 1.20 -18.31
N THR A 144 -1.82 0.57 -19.30
CA THR A 144 -2.98 -0.33 -19.09
C THR A 144 -2.55 -1.74 -18.72
N ASP A 145 -1.43 -2.21 -19.26
CA ASP A 145 -0.90 -3.55 -19.01
C ASP A 145 -0.53 -3.72 -17.54
N THR A 146 -1.26 -4.60 -16.85
CA THR A 146 -1.14 -4.82 -15.41
C THR A 146 0.27 -5.24 -15.01
N GLU A 147 0.92 -6.08 -15.82
CA GLU A 147 2.28 -6.56 -15.53
C GLU A 147 3.31 -5.44 -15.68
N ALA A 148 3.22 -4.65 -16.75
CA ALA A 148 4.06 -3.48 -16.96
C ALA A 148 3.91 -2.45 -15.84
N ARG A 149 2.69 -2.23 -15.32
CA ARG A 149 2.46 -1.34 -14.15
C ARG A 149 3.20 -1.81 -12.91
N TYR A 150 3.26 -3.12 -12.67
CA TYR A 150 3.96 -3.69 -11.53
C TYR A 150 5.49 -3.66 -11.73
N ARG A 151 5.98 -3.98 -12.92
CA ARG A 151 7.41 -3.95 -13.24
C ARG A 151 7.98 -2.53 -13.32
N GLN A 152 7.19 -1.57 -13.78
CA GLN A 152 7.59 -0.18 -14.00
C GLN A 152 6.72 0.77 -13.17
N ARG A 153 6.68 0.55 -11.85
CA ARG A 153 5.84 1.32 -10.92
C ARG A 153 6.01 2.83 -11.04
N TYR A 154 7.22 3.32 -11.35
CA TYR A 154 7.48 4.74 -11.55
C TYR A 154 6.69 5.33 -12.73
N LEU A 155 6.46 4.56 -13.81
CA LEU A 155 5.61 4.98 -14.93
C LEU A 155 4.12 4.94 -14.57
N ASP A 156 3.70 3.89 -13.86
CA ASP A 156 2.33 3.77 -13.36
C ASP A 156 1.96 4.95 -12.44
N LEU A 157 2.83 5.34 -11.52
CA LEU A 157 2.61 6.49 -10.64
C LEU A 157 2.58 7.84 -11.36
N ILE A 158 3.24 7.95 -12.53
CA ILE A 158 3.20 9.15 -13.36
C ILE A 158 1.90 9.20 -14.18
N ALA A 159 1.49 8.06 -14.75
CA ALA A 159 0.38 7.97 -15.70
C ALA A 159 -0.99 7.83 -15.02
N ASN A 160 -1.06 7.15 -13.88
CA ASN A 160 -2.32 6.76 -13.24
C ASN A 160 -2.50 7.47 -11.88
N GLU A 161 -3.44 8.41 -11.84
CA GLU A 161 -3.76 9.18 -10.62
C GLU A 161 -4.25 8.29 -9.47
N ARG A 162 -5.12 7.33 -9.77
CA ARG A 162 -5.58 6.34 -8.78
C ARG A 162 -4.43 5.55 -8.14
N SER A 163 -3.41 5.13 -8.92
CA SER A 163 -2.26 4.41 -8.37
C SER A 163 -1.50 5.27 -7.36
N ARG A 164 -1.41 6.57 -7.63
CA ARG A 164 -0.76 7.54 -6.76
C ARG A 164 -1.58 7.81 -5.49
N GLU A 165 -2.89 7.97 -5.62
CA GLU A 165 -3.80 8.08 -4.47
C GLU A 165 -3.67 6.87 -3.56
N VAL A 166 -3.68 5.65 -4.10
CA VAL A 166 -3.47 4.41 -3.33
C VAL A 166 -2.12 4.43 -2.58
N ALA A 167 -1.05 4.89 -3.23
CA ALA A 167 0.27 4.99 -2.59
C ALA A 167 0.28 5.98 -1.40
N PHE A 168 -0.36 7.14 -1.55
CA PHE A 168 -0.50 8.11 -0.46
C PHE A 168 -1.41 7.61 0.66
N THR A 169 -2.55 7.02 0.30
CA THR A 169 -3.50 6.43 1.25
C THR A 169 -2.83 5.35 2.08
N ARG A 170 -1.99 4.48 1.48
CA ARG A 170 -1.19 3.49 2.23
C ARG A 170 -0.31 4.16 3.29
N SER A 171 0.39 5.24 2.95
CA SER A 171 1.23 5.97 3.92
C SER A 171 0.41 6.55 5.07
N ARG A 172 -0.76 7.13 4.76
CA ARG A 172 -1.70 7.66 5.76
C ARG A 172 -2.25 6.57 6.68
N VAL A 173 -2.65 5.43 6.13
CA VAL A 173 -3.12 4.25 6.88
C VAL A 173 -2.06 3.78 7.86
N VAL A 174 -0.82 3.55 7.40
CA VAL A 174 0.27 3.08 8.29
C VAL A 174 0.56 4.12 9.39
N SER A 175 0.52 5.42 9.06
CA SER A 175 0.72 6.48 10.04
C SER A 175 -0.40 6.54 11.09
N ALA A 176 -1.65 6.32 10.68
CA ALA A 176 -2.81 6.27 11.56
C ALA A 176 -2.76 5.06 12.50
N ILE A 177 -2.36 3.88 11.98
CA ILE A 177 -2.13 2.68 12.80
C ILE A 177 -1.08 2.98 13.88
N ARG A 178 0.07 3.58 13.53
CA ARG A 178 1.09 3.94 14.54
C ARG A 178 0.53 4.85 15.62
N ARG A 179 -0.16 5.93 15.25
CA ARG A 179 -0.79 6.84 16.23
C ARG A 179 -1.75 6.11 17.14
N PHE A 180 -2.61 5.25 16.59
CA PHE A 180 -3.58 4.48 17.36
C PHE A 180 -2.94 3.67 18.50
N PHE A 181 -1.83 2.98 18.20
CA PHE A 181 -1.10 2.18 19.18
C PHE A 181 -0.33 3.05 20.18
N LEU A 182 0.36 4.10 19.71
CA LEU A 182 1.10 5.02 20.58
C LEU A 182 0.18 5.74 21.58
N ASP A 183 -0.99 6.20 21.15
CA ASP A 183 -1.99 6.85 22.01
C ASP A 183 -2.58 5.90 23.07
N ARG A 184 -2.41 4.58 22.89
CA ARG A 184 -2.83 3.52 23.82
C ARG A 184 -1.68 2.97 24.67
N GLY A 185 -0.51 3.60 24.60
CA GLY A 185 0.65 3.26 25.42
C GLY A 185 1.43 2.03 24.93
N PHE A 186 1.20 1.58 23.69
CA PHE A 186 2.06 0.56 23.10
C PHE A 186 3.40 1.15 22.67
N LEU A 187 4.47 0.39 22.86
CA LEU A 187 5.81 0.72 22.39
C LEU A 187 6.05 0.14 20.99
N GLU A 188 6.40 0.98 20.01
CA GLU A 188 6.90 0.50 18.71
C GLU A 188 8.33 -0.04 18.90
N VAL A 189 8.57 -1.27 18.45
CA VAL A 189 9.88 -1.94 18.58
C VAL A 189 10.33 -2.50 17.22
N GLU A 190 11.62 -2.80 17.11
CA GLU A 190 12.20 -3.46 15.95
C GLU A 190 12.90 -4.74 16.38
N THR A 191 12.44 -5.89 15.85
CA THR A 191 13.02 -7.21 16.15
C THR A 191 13.86 -7.76 14.99
N PRO A 192 14.73 -8.75 15.22
CA PRO A 192 15.58 -9.33 14.18
C PRO A 192 14.82 -9.86 12.96
N VAL A 193 15.26 -9.41 11.77
CA VAL A 193 14.80 -9.95 10.46
C VAL A 193 15.48 -11.29 10.14
N LEU A 194 16.76 -11.43 10.48
CA LEU A 194 17.51 -12.67 10.32
C LEU A 194 17.45 -13.46 11.63
N GLN A 195 16.99 -14.70 11.55
CA GLN A 195 16.74 -15.56 12.71
C GLN A 195 17.46 -16.90 12.53
N ASP A 196 17.93 -17.50 13.63
CA ASP A 196 18.55 -18.83 13.58
C ASP A 196 17.51 -19.91 13.19
N ASN A 197 16.26 -19.73 13.63
CA ASN A 197 15.12 -20.58 13.26
C ASN A 197 13.92 -19.70 12.92
N ALA A 198 13.32 -19.92 11.75
CA ALA A 198 12.06 -19.27 11.38
C ALA A 198 10.88 -19.94 12.11
N GLY A 199 10.16 -19.20 12.94
CA GLY A 199 8.97 -19.65 13.66
C GLY A 199 7.96 -18.52 13.84
N GLY A 200 6.84 -18.81 14.51
CA GLY A 200 5.69 -17.87 14.65
C GLY A 200 4.68 -17.94 13.51
N ALA A 201 4.92 -18.77 12.49
CA ALA A 201 3.94 -19.04 11.44
C ALA A 201 4.22 -20.41 10.79
N ALA A 202 3.22 -20.96 10.09
CA ALA A 202 3.37 -22.14 9.25
C ALA A 202 3.69 -21.73 7.81
N ALA A 203 4.95 -21.39 7.52
CA ALA A 203 5.39 -20.95 6.20
C ALA A 203 6.81 -21.41 5.89
N ARG A 204 7.14 -21.58 4.59
CA ARG A 204 8.51 -21.90 4.16
C ARG A 204 9.38 -20.64 4.22
N PRO A 205 10.52 -20.64 4.94
CA PRO A 205 11.38 -19.46 4.99
C PRO A 205 12.27 -19.29 3.76
N PHE A 206 12.78 -18.08 3.56
CA PHE A 206 13.99 -17.86 2.76
C PHE A 206 15.22 -18.12 3.62
N LEU A 207 16.18 -18.89 3.09
CA LEU A 207 17.44 -19.20 3.75
C LEU A 207 18.55 -18.30 3.21
N THR A 208 19.50 -17.93 4.07
CA THR A 208 20.69 -17.15 3.73
C THR A 208 21.87 -17.61 4.59
N HIS A 209 23.06 -17.11 4.29
CA HIS A 209 24.29 -17.50 4.97
C HIS A 209 25.10 -16.27 5.40
N HIS A 210 25.51 -16.22 6.67
CA HIS A 210 26.31 -15.15 7.22
C HIS A 210 27.81 -15.51 7.14
N ASN A 211 28.47 -15.09 6.06
CA ASN A 211 29.87 -15.46 5.74
C ASN A 211 30.87 -15.30 6.90
N ALA A 212 30.83 -14.19 7.65
CA ALA A 212 31.82 -13.94 8.70
C ALA A 212 31.59 -14.75 10.00
N LEU A 213 30.39 -15.29 10.18
CA LEU A 213 30.03 -16.14 11.33
C LEU A 213 29.92 -17.61 10.91
N ASP A 214 30.13 -17.90 9.62
CA ASP A 214 30.00 -19.23 9.01
C ASP A 214 28.75 -19.99 9.49
N ARG A 215 27.59 -19.33 9.39
CA ARG A 215 26.32 -19.90 9.84
C ARG A 215 25.15 -19.55 8.94
N ASP A 216 24.24 -20.51 8.81
CA ASP A 216 22.99 -20.33 8.09
C ASP A 216 21.96 -19.58 8.95
N LEU A 217 21.17 -18.75 8.31
CA LEU A 217 20.10 -17.96 8.90
C LEU A 217 18.86 -18.06 8.02
N ALA A 218 17.70 -17.81 8.62
CA ALA A 218 16.44 -17.68 7.92
C ALA A 218 15.93 -16.25 8.00
N MET A 219 15.30 -15.77 6.93
CA MET A 219 14.49 -14.56 6.97
C MET A 219 13.22 -14.87 7.79
N ARG A 220 12.82 -13.97 8.68
CA ARG A 220 11.63 -14.13 9.54
C ARG A 220 10.35 -14.33 8.73
N ILE A 221 9.53 -15.28 9.17
CA ILE A 221 8.20 -15.59 8.59
C ILE A 221 7.04 -14.94 9.38
N SER A 222 7.34 -14.43 10.58
CA SER A 222 6.47 -13.74 11.53
C SER A 222 7.34 -12.87 12.48
N LEU A 223 6.73 -11.94 13.21
CA LEU A 223 7.36 -11.08 14.23
C LEU A 223 7.24 -11.71 15.66
N GLU A 224 6.42 -12.76 15.80
CA GLU A 224 5.79 -13.19 17.05
C GLU A 224 6.76 -13.56 18.15
N LEU A 225 7.67 -14.49 17.84
CA LEU A 225 8.49 -15.11 18.88
C LEU A 225 9.41 -14.08 19.56
N HIS A 226 9.86 -13.05 18.85
CA HIS A 226 10.73 -12.03 19.44
C HIS A 226 9.93 -11.01 20.24
N LEU A 227 8.74 -10.64 19.78
CA LEU A 227 7.84 -9.76 20.55
C LEU A 227 7.41 -10.42 21.87
N LYS A 228 7.10 -11.73 21.87
CA LYS A 228 6.84 -12.50 23.10
C LYS A 228 8.01 -12.50 24.08
N ARG A 229 9.26 -12.52 23.60
CA ARG A 229 10.44 -12.42 24.47
C ARG A 229 10.53 -11.05 25.16
N LEU A 230 10.04 -9.99 24.53
CA LEU A 230 9.95 -8.67 25.16
C LEU A 230 8.93 -8.67 26.30
N LEU A 231 7.79 -9.34 26.13
CA LEU A 231 6.81 -9.53 27.22
C LEU A 231 7.44 -10.24 28.42
N VAL A 232 8.20 -11.31 28.18
CA VAL A 232 8.97 -12.00 29.24
C VAL A 232 9.97 -11.04 29.92
N GLY A 233 10.54 -10.10 29.15
CA GLY A 233 11.42 -9.04 29.65
C GLY A 233 10.72 -7.91 30.41
N GLY A 234 9.39 -7.94 30.55
CA GLY A 234 8.60 -6.95 31.29
C GLY A 234 8.01 -5.83 30.42
N PHE A 235 8.08 -5.92 29.08
CA PHE A 235 7.37 -4.99 28.20
C PHE A 235 5.91 -5.41 28.07
N GLU A 236 5.00 -4.69 28.72
CA GLU A 236 3.59 -5.08 28.78
C GLU A 236 2.83 -4.81 27.48
N LYS A 237 3.18 -3.76 26.72
CA LYS A 237 2.50 -3.41 25.46
C LYS A 237 3.51 -3.07 24.37
N VAL A 238 3.61 -3.92 23.36
CA VAL A 238 4.55 -3.73 22.23
C VAL A 238 3.86 -3.97 20.89
N PHE A 239 4.31 -3.29 19.86
CA PHE A 239 3.92 -3.60 18.49
C PHE A 239 5.08 -3.38 17.52
N GLU A 240 5.05 -4.09 16.39
CA GLU A 240 5.97 -3.88 15.28
C GLU A 240 5.19 -3.88 13.96
N ILE A 241 5.48 -2.90 13.09
CA ILE A 241 5.04 -2.90 11.69
C ILE A 241 6.26 -3.24 10.83
N GLY A 242 6.41 -4.52 10.51
CA GLY A 242 7.62 -5.08 9.93
C GLY A 242 7.38 -5.81 8.60
N ARG A 243 8.47 -6.01 7.83
CA ARG A 243 8.45 -6.94 6.69
C ARG A 243 8.57 -8.37 7.20
N VAL A 244 7.76 -9.28 6.67
CA VAL A 244 7.92 -10.74 6.80
C VAL A 244 8.12 -11.35 5.42
N PHE A 245 8.77 -12.52 5.38
CA PHE A 245 9.22 -13.13 4.14
C PHE A 245 8.78 -14.60 4.10
N ARG A 246 7.97 -14.97 3.11
CA ARG A 246 7.47 -16.34 2.93
C ARG A 246 7.84 -16.82 1.53
N ASN A 247 8.59 -17.90 1.45
CA ASN A 247 9.09 -18.50 0.22
C ASN A 247 8.01 -19.38 -0.42
N GLU A 248 6.97 -18.71 -0.89
CA GLU A 248 5.73 -19.28 -1.42
C GLU A 248 5.43 -18.71 -2.82
N GLY A 249 4.40 -19.25 -3.47
CA GLY A 249 3.96 -18.77 -4.77
C GLY A 249 3.42 -17.34 -4.71
N ILE A 250 3.56 -16.61 -5.82
CA ILE A 250 2.99 -15.27 -5.98
C ILE A 250 1.55 -15.40 -6.48
N SER A 251 0.63 -14.63 -5.90
CA SER A 251 -0.75 -14.52 -6.38
C SER A 251 -1.20 -13.05 -6.31
N TYR A 252 -2.44 -12.77 -6.70
CA TYR A 252 -3.02 -11.44 -6.48
C TYR A 252 -3.25 -11.11 -5.00
N ARG A 253 -3.20 -12.12 -4.11
CA ARG A 253 -3.31 -11.98 -2.64
C ARG A 253 -1.96 -12.08 -1.93
N HIS A 254 -0.99 -12.78 -2.52
CA HIS A 254 0.26 -13.16 -1.84
C HIS A 254 1.48 -12.60 -2.56
N ASN A 255 2.31 -11.86 -1.83
CA ASN A 255 3.63 -11.42 -2.26
C ASN A 255 4.68 -12.05 -1.33
N PRO A 256 5.83 -12.53 -1.83
CA PRO A 256 6.83 -13.23 -1.00
C PRO A 256 7.41 -12.39 0.14
N GLU A 257 7.29 -11.07 0.02
CA GLU A 257 7.57 -10.13 1.10
C GLU A 257 6.33 -9.24 1.35
N PHE A 258 5.87 -9.13 2.58
CA PHE A 258 4.70 -8.31 2.89
C PHE A 258 4.79 -7.69 4.27
N THR A 259 4.07 -6.59 4.45
CA THR A 259 4.07 -5.85 5.72
C THR A 259 3.04 -6.46 6.65
N LEU A 260 3.47 -6.81 7.85
CA LEU A 260 2.63 -7.31 8.91
C LEU A 260 2.70 -6.35 10.10
N LEU A 261 1.56 -6.14 10.74
CA LEU A 261 1.47 -5.56 12.07
C LEU A 261 1.31 -6.73 13.03
N GLU A 262 2.17 -6.83 14.03
CA GLU A 262 1.93 -7.68 15.20
C GLU A 262 1.99 -6.81 16.46
N SER A 263 1.09 -7.07 17.40
CA SER A 263 0.98 -6.37 18.67
C SER A 263 0.74 -7.37 19.79
N TYR A 264 1.34 -7.11 20.94
CA TYR A 264 1.20 -7.93 22.15
C TYR A 264 0.87 -7.03 23.33
N GLU A 265 -0.13 -7.44 24.10
CA GLU A 265 -0.57 -6.79 25.33
C GLU A 265 -0.65 -7.84 26.45
N ALA A 266 0.15 -7.67 27.49
CA ALA A 266 0.10 -8.50 28.68
C ALA A 266 -1.23 -8.29 29.41
N TYR A 267 -1.71 -9.35 30.06
CA TYR A 267 -2.96 -9.36 30.83
C TYR A 267 -4.26 -9.17 30.03
N ALA A 268 -4.18 -9.20 28.69
CA ALA A 268 -5.33 -9.20 27.79
C ALA A 268 -5.60 -10.60 27.23
N ASP A 269 -6.86 -10.85 26.85
CA ASP A 269 -7.28 -12.06 26.13
C ASP A 269 -7.68 -11.76 24.66
N TYR A 270 -8.02 -12.80 23.91
CA TYR A 270 -8.49 -12.64 22.53
C TYR A 270 -9.76 -11.78 22.36
N GLU A 271 -10.60 -11.61 23.38
CA GLU A 271 -11.79 -10.74 23.32
C GLU A 271 -11.39 -9.26 23.47
N ASP A 272 -10.41 -8.97 24.32
CA ASP A 272 -9.76 -7.65 24.39
C ASP A 272 -9.15 -7.28 23.04
N VAL A 273 -8.41 -8.21 22.42
CA VAL A 273 -7.78 -8.00 21.11
C VAL A 273 -8.83 -7.81 20.02
N ALA A 274 -9.95 -8.56 20.04
CA ALA A 274 -11.04 -8.37 19.07
C ALA A 274 -11.64 -6.96 19.15
N ARG A 275 -11.90 -6.45 20.38
CA ARG A 275 -12.35 -5.06 20.59
C ARG A 275 -11.33 -4.05 20.10
N MET A 276 -10.04 -4.27 20.36
CA MET A 276 -8.97 -3.41 19.87
C MET A 276 -8.94 -3.36 18.34
N VAL A 277 -9.16 -4.48 17.66
CA VAL A 277 -9.20 -4.55 16.18
C VAL A 277 -10.41 -3.79 15.62
N GLU A 278 -11.59 -3.93 16.24
CA GLU A 278 -12.79 -3.13 15.90
C GLU A 278 -12.49 -1.62 15.98
N ASP A 279 -11.93 -1.18 17.10
CA ASP A 279 -11.54 0.22 17.34
C ASP A 279 -10.48 0.71 16.34
N LEU A 280 -9.46 -0.12 16.07
CA LEU A 280 -8.36 0.19 15.15
C LEU A 280 -8.88 0.45 13.74
N LEU A 281 -9.67 -0.47 13.20
CA LEU A 281 -10.18 -0.36 11.83
C LEU A 281 -11.14 0.82 11.68
N GLY A 282 -12.03 1.03 12.65
CA GLY A 282 -12.95 2.17 12.66
C GLY A 282 -12.21 3.52 12.73
N ALA A 283 -11.24 3.65 13.64
CA ALA A 283 -10.46 4.87 13.81
C ALA A 283 -9.61 5.22 12.57
N VAL A 284 -8.92 4.23 12.00
CA VAL A 284 -8.09 4.43 10.80
C VAL A 284 -8.96 4.80 9.59
N ALA A 285 -10.11 4.15 9.41
CA ALA A 285 -11.04 4.48 8.33
C ALA A 285 -11.57 5.92 8.46
N LEU A 286 -12.00 6.31 9.66
CA LEU A 286 -12.48 7.67 9.92
C LEU A 286 -11.39 8.72 9.67
N GLU A 287 -10.16 8.49 10.14
CA GLU A 287 -9.05 9.45 9.96
C GLU A 287 -8.63 9.59 8.49
N VAL A 288 -8.55 8.47 7.76
CA VAL A 288 -8.00 8.47 6.40
C VAL A 288 -9.05 8.81 5.34
N LEU A 289 -10.29 8.36 5.54
CA LEU A 289 -11.35 8.44 4.54
C LEU A 289 -12.52 9.34 4.96
N GLY A 290 -12.58 9.77 6.22
CA GLY A 290 -13.67 10.61 6.74
C GLY A 290 -14.94 9.84 7.10
N GLY A 291 -14.93 8.51 7.03
CA GLY A 291 -16.06 7.64 7.35
C GLY A 291 -15.65 6.18 7.47
N THR A 292 -16.56 5.35 7.99
CA THR A 292 -16.34 3.91 8.23
C THR A 292 -16.89 3.01 7.12
N ASP A 293 -17.65 3.55 6.18
CA ASP A 293 -18.20 2.79 5.06
C ASP A 293 -17.23 2.79 3.88
N LEU A 294 -16.92 1.59 3.37
CA LEU A 294 -15.99 1.33 2.28
C LEU A 294 -16.72 0.71 1.10
N THR A 295 -16.41 1.16 -0.12
CA THR A 295 -16.89 0.53 -1.34
C THR A 295 -15.77 -0.25 -2.01
N HIS A 296 -15.99 -1.54 -2.26
CA HIS A 296 -15.07 -2.42 -2.98
C HIS A 296 -15.83 -3.26 -4.01
N GLY A 297 -15.65 -2.95 -5.29
CA GLY A 297 -16.42 -3.58 -6.36
C GLY A 297 -17.91 -3.29 -6.19
N GLU A 298 -18.73 -4.33 -6.12
CA GLU A 298 -20.18 -4.24 -5.90
C GLU A 298 -20.57 -4.21 -4.41
N HIS A 299 -19.61 -4.41 -3.51
CA HIS A 299 -19.87 -4.50 -2.09
C HIS A 299 -19.66 -3.16 -1.38
N THR A 300 -20.57 -2.84 -0.46
CA THR A 300 -20.38 -1.80 0.55
C THR A 300 -20.20 -2.47 1.91
N VAL A 301 -19.08 -2.20 2.57
CA VAL A 301 -18.68 -2.77 3.84
C VAL A 301 -18.62 -1.68 4.90
N SER A 302 -19.21 -1.92 6.07
CA SER A 302 -19.09 -0.99 7.19
C SER A 302 -18.04 -1.48 8.18
N LEU A 303 -17.07 -0.61 8.49
CA LEU A 303 -16.12 -0.80 9.59
C LEU A 303 -16.62 -0.19 10.91
N GLN A 304 -17.93 0.06 11.03
CA GLN A 304 -18.54 0.47 12.28
C GLN A 304 -18.71 -0.76 13.19
N ALA A 305 -18.11 -0.70 14.38
CA ALA A 305 -18.30 -1.71 15.42
C ALA A 305 -19.75 -1.73 15.95
N PRO A 306 -20.25 -2.86 16.49
CA PRO A 306 -19.56 -4.16 16.59
C PRO A 306 -19.63 -4.99 15.31
N PHE A 307 -18.58 -5.77 15.06
CA PHE A 307 -18.53 -6.76 13.98
C PHE A 307 -19.28 -8.02 14.36
N ALA A 308 -19.74 -8.76 13.33
CA ALA A 308 -20.38 -10.04 13.53
C ALA A 308 -19.40 -11.03 14.18
N ARG A 309 -19.91 -11.91 15.04
CA ARG A 309 -19.12 -12.93 15.74
C ARG A 309 -19.76 -14.30 15.52
N THR A 310 -18.96 -15.30 15.17
CA THR A 310 -19.36 -16.70 15.08
C THR A 310 -18.20 -17.58 15.56
N THR A 311 -18.44 -18.87 15.78
CA THR A 311 -17.36 -19.83 16.07
C THR A 311 -16.98 -20.59 14.81
N TYR A 312 -15.77 -21.16 14.77
CA TYR A 312 -15.29 -22.00 13.67
C TYR A 312 -16.27 -23.14 13.39
N HIS A 313 -16.73 -23.79 14.46
CA HIS A 313 -17.75 -24.85 14.39
C HIS A 313 -19.05 -24.37 13.77
N ARG A 314 -19.61 -23.27 14.27
CA ARG A 314 -20.88 -22.75 13.78
C ARG A 314 -20.76 -22.28 12.33
N ALA A 315 -19.66 -21.62 11.99
CA ALA A 315 -19.40 -21.14 10.64
C ALA A 315 -19.37 -22.30 9.63
N LEU A 316 -18.64 -23.37 9.93
CA LEU A 316 -18.60 -24.54 9.05
C LEU A 316 -19.96 -25.26 9.00
N LEU A 317 -20.57 -25.51 10.16
CA LEU A 317 -21.82 -26.24 10.28
C LEU A 317 -22.96 -25.55 9.52
N ASP A 318 -23.07 -24.22 9.62
CA ASP A 318 -24.17 -23.48 8.98
C ASP A 318 -24.04 -23.43 7.45
N HIS A 319 -22.81 -23.41 6.93
CA HIS A 319 -22.57 -23.31 5.49
C HIS A 319 -22.46 -24.66 4.78
N THR A 320 -22.12 -25.73 5.51
CA THR A 320 -21.86 -27.04 4.93
C THR A 320 -22.75 -28.14 5.50
N GLY A 321 -23.26 -27.99 6.73
CA GLY A 321 -23.89 -29.06 7.49
C GLY A 321 -22.89 -30.07 8.09
N ILE A 322 -21.59 -29.82 7.98
CA ILE A 322 -20.54 -30.69 8.52
C ILE A 322 -20.27 -30.29 9.97
N ASP A 323 -20.53 -31.21 10.89
CA ASP A 323 -20.11 -31.10 12.28
C ASP A 323 -18.75 -31.78 12.46
N PHE A 324 -17.66 -31.00 12.40
CA PHE A 324 -16.31 -31.57 12.47
C PHE A 324 -16.01 -32.29 13.79
N TYR A 325 -16.79 -32.04 14.87
CA TYR A 325 -16.66 -32.80 16.11
C TYR A 325 -16.98 -34.28 15.93
N GLN A 326 -17.80 -34.63 14.92
CA GLN A 326 -18.16 -36.00 14.58
C GLN A 326 -17.11 -36.68 13.68
N TYR A 327 -16.20 -35.92 13.08
CA TYR A 327 -15.23 -36.39 12.09
C TYR A 327 -13.79 -36.09 12.53
N ARG A 328 -13.33 -36.71 13.62
CA ARG A 328 -11.98 -36.48 14.18
C ARG A 328 -10.84 -37.23 13.48
N SER A 329 -11.15 -38.20 12.62
CA SER A 329 -10.13 -38.84 11.78
C SER A 329 -10.01 -38.11 10.45
N VAL A 330 -8.78 -38.00 9.93
CA VAL A 330 -8.51 -37.40 8.62
C VAL A 330 -9.25 -38.13 7.51
N ASP A 331 -9.32 -39.47 7.56
CA ASP A 331 -9.99 -40.27 6.55
C ASP A 331 -11.49 -39.97 6.48
N ALA A 332 -12.17 -39.91 7.64
CA ALA A 332 -13.60 -39.64 7.70
C ALA A 332 -13.93 -38.20 7.28
N LEU A 333 -13.14 -37.22 7.72
CA LEU A 333 -13.33 -35.84 7.29
C LEU A 333 -13.07 -35.67 5.78
N SER A 334 -12.04 -36.33 5.24
CA SER A 334 -11.71 -36.30 3.81
C SER A 334 -12.81 -36.92 2.96
N GLU A 335 -13.44 -37.99 3.43
CA GLU A 335 -14.57 -38.62 2.73
C GLU A 335 -15.75 -37.66 2.61
N VAL A 336 -16.16 -37.04 3.72
CA VAL A 336 -17.26 -36.06 3.75
C VAL A 336 -16.91 -34.81 2.94
N ALA A 337 -15.68 -34.31 3.01
CA ALA A 337 -15.22 -33.19 2.20
C ALA A 337 -15.33 -33.50 0.70
N ARG A 338 -14.94 -34.73 0.29
CA ARG A 338 -15.03 -35.20 -1.10
C ARG A 338 -16.47 -35.32 -1.57
N GLU A 339 -17.40 -35.77 -0.74
CA GLU A 339 -18.84 -35.78 -1.05
C GLU A 339 -19.39 -34.38 -1.30
N ARG A 340 -18.80 -33.35 -0.67
CA ARG A 340 -19.11 -31.94 -0.91
C ARG A 340 -18.31 -31.31 -2.05
N GLY A 341 -17.46 -32.07 -2.73
CA GLY A 341 -16.69 -31.61 -3.88
C GLY A 341 -15.32 -31.01 -3.56
N VAL A 342 -14.90 -30.99 -2.29
CA VAL A 342 -13.57 -30.52 -1.86
C VAL A 342 -12.59 -31.69 -1.87
N ARG A 343 -11.45 -31.52 -2.54
CA ARG A 343 -10.39 -32.54 -2.62
C ARG A 343 -9.07 -31.94 -2.17
N THR A 344 -8.43 -32.57 -1.19
CA THR A 344 -7.09 -32.23 -0.74
C THR A 344 -6.05 -33.20 -1.33
N GLU A 345 -4.78 -32.84 -1.23
CA GLU A 345 -3.68 -33.71 -1.64
C GLU A 345 -3.60 -34.99 -0.79
N ALA A 346 -2.99 -36.03 -1.33
CA ALA A 346 -2.78 -37.28 -0.60
C ALA A 346 -1.86 -37.05 0.61
N GLY A 347 -2.29 -37.51 1.78
CA GLY A 347 -1.56 -37.29 3.04
C GLY A 347 -1.77 -35.91 3.67
N ALA A 348 -2.76 -35.13 3.20
CA ALA A 348 -3.19 -33.91 3.89
C ALA A 348 -3.52 -34.19 5.35
N SER A 349 -3.23 -33.23 6.24
CA SER A 349 -3.59 -33.34 7.65
C SER A 349 -5.08 -33.11 7.86
N TRP A 350 -5.63 -33.53 9.01
CA TRP A 350 -7.01 -33.21 9.38
C TRP A 350 -7.30 -31.70 9.33
N GLY A 351 -6.36 -30.88 9.82
CA GLY A 351 -6.45 -29.43 9.76
C GLY A 351 -6.46 -28.88 8.34
N THR A 352 -5.65 -29.44 7.44
CA THR A 352 -5.62 -29.06 6.02
C THR A 352 -6.95 -29.32 5.34
N VAL A 353 -7.66 -30.39 5.71
CA VAL A 353 -8.99 -30.68 5.16
C VAL A 353 -10.04 -29.68 5.68
N LEU A 354 -9.97 -29.31 6.96
CA LEU A 354 -10.85 -28.27 7.51
C LEU A 354 -10.62 -26.90 6.88
N ASP A 355 -9.36 -26.51 6.73
CA ASP A 355 -8.97 -25.26 6.08
C ASP A 355 -9.54 -25.19 4.65
N ALA A 356 -9.40 -26.28 3.88
CA ALA A 356 -9.97 -26.38 2.53
C ALA A 356 -11.51 -26.25 2.51
N LEU A 357 -12.21 -26.78 3.53
CA LEU A 357 -13.66 -26.63 3.66
C LEU A 357 -14.06 -25.18 3.99
N MET A 358 -13.33 -24.52 4.88
CA MET A 358 -13.57 -23.11 5.23
C MET A 358 -13.35 -22.20 4.03
N SER A 359 -12.21 -22.36 3.34
CA SER A 359 -11.85 -21.57 2.16
C SER A 359 -12.83 -21.74 1.00
N GLU A 360 -13.40 -22.94 0.80
CA GLU A 360 -14.39 -23.16 -0.27
C GLU A 360 -15.78 -22.63 0.12
N PHE A 361 -16.25 -22.90 1.34
CA PHE A 361 -17.67 -22.75 1.67
C PHE A 361 -18.02 -21.60 2.60
N VAL A 362 -17.06 -21.07 3.35
CA VAL A 362 -17.29 -20.08 4.40
C VAL A 362 -16.67 -18.74 4.01
N GLU A 363 -15.35 -18.68 3.84
CA GLU A 363 -14.61 -17.43 3.66
C GLU A 363 -15.18 -16.55 2.54
N PRO A 364 -15.47 -17.04 1.32
CA PRO A 364 -15.96 -16.19 0.22
C PRO A 364 -17.30 -15.50 0.50
N LYS A 365 -18.06 -15.96 1.51
CA LYS A 365 -19.37 -15.41 1.88
C LYS A 365 -19.27 -14.35 2.99
N LEU A 366 -18.11 -14.22 3.64
CA LEU A 366 -17.88 -13.25 4.72
C LEU A 366 -17.56 -11.87 4.15
N ILE A 367 -18.59 -11.19 3.65
CA ILE A 367 -18.47 -9.86 3.03
C ILE A 367 -18.33 -8.76 4.06
N GLN A 368 -19.20 -8.72 5.08
CA GLN A 368 -19.06 -7.80 6.21
C GLN A 368 -17.99 -8.33 7.20
N PRO A 369 -17.29 -7.44 7.92
CA PRO A 369 -16.37 -7.80 8.99
C PRO A 369 -17.01 -8.80 9.95
N THR A 370 -16.43 -9.99 9.99
CA THR A 370 -16.91 -11.11 10.80
C THR A 370 -15.74 -11.79 11.47
N PHE A 371 -15.74 -11.83 12.79
CA PHE A 371 -14.82 -12.65 13.56
C PHE A 371 -15.31 -14.10 13.57
N ILE A 372 -14.40 -15.01 13.26
CA ILE A 372 -14.55 -16.44 13.55
C ILE A 372 -13.70 -16.72 14.79
N PHE A 373 -14.30 -17.25 15.84
CA PHE A 373 -13.66 -17.58 17.13
C PHE A 373 -13.53 -19.09 17.33
N ASP A 374 -12.79 -19.48 18.37
CA ASP A 374 -12.75 -20.86 18.90
C ASP A 374 -12.27 -21.89 17.86
N TYR A 375 -11.05 -21.67 17.33
CA TYR A 375 -10.42 -22.57 16.36
C TYR A 375 -10.05 -23.92 17.02
N PRO A 376 -10.05 -25.04 16.25
CA PRO A 376 -9.57 -26.31 16.76
C PRO A 376 -8.13 -26.24 17.29
N THR A 377 -7.88 -26.93 18.41
CA THR A 377 -6.56 -26.99 19.05
C THR A 377 -5.48 -27.54 18.12
N GLU A 378 -5.81 -28.51 17.27
CA GLU A 378 -4.87 -29.20 16.37
C GLU A 378 -4.24 -28.28 15.32
N ILE A 379 -4.88 -27.16 14.98
CA ILE A 379 -4.40 -26.20 13.97
C ILE A 379 -3.90 -24.89 14.58
N SER A 380 -3.80 -24.82 15.91
CA SER A 380 -3.50 -23.59 16.65
C SER A 380 -2.42 -23.81 17.72
N PRO A 381 -1.17 -24.11 17.32
CA PRO A 381 -0.13 -24.59 18.22
C PRO A 381 0.36 -23.57 19.26
N LEU A 382 0.10 -22.28 19.04
CA LEU A 382 0.60 -21.18 19.88
C LEU A 382 -0.52 -20.49 20.69
N ALA A 383 -1.76 -20.95 20.55
CA ALA A 383 -2.93 -20.38 21.20
C ALA A 383 -3.32 -21.19 22.45
N LYS A 384 -3.83 -20.50 23.47
CA LYS A 384 -4.26 -21.10 24.73
C LYS A 384 -5.57 -21.87 24.55
N ARG A 385 -5.66 -23.06 25.13
CA ARG A 385 -6.91 -23.84 25.15
C ARG A 385 -7.97 -23.12 25.96
N LYS A 386 -9.21 -23.16 25.49
CA LYS A 386 -10.35 -22.67 26.24
C LYS A 386 -10.55 -23.54 27.48
N VAL A 387 -10.83 -22.90 28.62
CA VAL A 387 -10.93 -23.61 29.92
C VAL A 387 -12.09 -24.61 29.91
N ASP A 388 -13.23 -24.21 29.34
CA ASP A 388 -14.46 -25.00 29.37
C ASP A 388 -14.58 -26.00 28.21
N ASP A 389 -13.78 -25.84 27.15
CA ASP A 389 -13.70 -26.75 26.01
C ASP A 389 -12.26 -26.87 25.49
N PRO A 390 -11.48 -27.85 25.98
CA PRO A 390 -10.09 -28.05 25.58
C PRO A 390 -9.89 -28.45 24.11
N SER A 391 -10.96 -28.75 23.38
CA SER A 391 -10.89 -29.14 21.97
C SER A 391 -10.74 -27.94 21.03
N VAL A 392 -10.95 -26.74 21.55
CA VAL A 392 -10.71 -25.45 20.88
C VAL A 392 -9.75 -24.57 21.68
N VAL A 393 -9.25 -23.54 21.01
CA VAL A 393 -8.38 -22.51 21.59
C VAL A 393 -9.06 -21.15 21.54
N GLU A 394 -8.64 -20.26 22.44
CA GLU A 394 -8.98 -18.84 22.39
C GLU A 394 -8.22 -18.16 21.25
N ARG A 395 -8.69 -18.38 20.02
CA ARG A 395 -8.18 -17.78 18.78
C ARG A 395 -9.32 -17.22 17.97
N PHE A 396 -9.06 -16.12 17.26
CA PHE A 396 -9.94 -15.64 16.22
C PHE A 396 -9.18 -15.29 14.95
N GLU A 397 -9.91 -15.32 13.83
CA GLU A 397 -9.54 -14.60 12.63
C GLU A 397 -10.68 -13.64 12.24
N LEU A 398 -10.32 -12.48 11.70
CA LEU A 398 -11.25 -11.51 11.17
C LEU A 398 -11.30 -11.62 9.66
N PHE A 399 -12.48 -11.83 9.10
CA PHE A 399 -12.71 -11.83 7.66
C PHE A 399 -13.54 -10.62 7.22
N ALA A 400 -13.20 -10.05 6.07
CA ALA A 400 -14.03 -9.08 5.36
C ALA A 400 -13.79 -9.18 3.85
N LEU A 401 -14.83 -8.95 3.04
CA LEU A 401 -14.80 -9.12 1.58
C LEU A 401 -14.30 -10.51 1.11
N GLY A 402 -14.43 -11.53 1.96
CA GLY A 402 -13.89 -12.88 1.73
C GLY A 402 -12.36 -12.99 1.79
N TYR A 403 -11.72 -12.10 2.56
CA TYR A 403 -10.30 -12.13 2.87
C TYR A 403 -10.08 -12.14 4.37
N GLU A 404 -9.09 -12.92 4.83
CA GLU A 404 -8.53 -12.79 6.17
C GLU A 404 -7.83 -11.44 6.30
N ILE A 405 -8.19 -10.68 7.33
CA ILE A 405 -7.67 -9.34 7.63
C ILE A 405 -6.76 -9.36 8.87
N ALA A 406 -7.08 -10.21 9.85
CA ALA A 406 -6.31 -10.34 11.09
C ALA A 406 -6.45 -11.75 11.67
N ASN A 407 -5.43 -12.18 12.42
CA ASN A 407 -5.40 -13.40 13.22
C ASN A 407 -4.86 -13.03 14.61
N ALA A 408 -5.49 -13.51 15.67
CA ALA A 408 -5.05 -13.28 17.04
C ALA A 408 -5.54 -14.36 17.99
N TYR A 409 -4.91 -14.47 19.15
CA TYR A 409 -5.25 -15.46 20.16
C TYR A 409 -4.79 -15.04 21.56
N SER A 410 -5.42 -15.62 22.58
CA SER A 410 -4.85 -15.63 23.92
C SER A 410 -3.59 -16.48 23.90
N GLU A 411 -2.48 -15.88 24.33
CA GLU A 411 -1.17 -16.49 24.14
C GLU A 411 -0.94 -17.73 25.01
N LEU A 412 -0.41 -18.79 24.41
CA LEU A 412 0.06 -19.96 25.16
C LEU A 412 1.39 -19.61 25.85
N ASN A 413 1.37 -19.51 27.17
CA ASN A 413 2.44 -18.98 28.00
C ASN A 413 3.17 -20.02 28.85
#